data_AF-A0A971QM15-F1
#
_entry.id   AF-A0A971QM15-F1
#
_cell.length_a   1.000
_cell.length_b   1.000
_cell.length_c   1.000
_cell.angle_alpha   90.00
_cell.angle_beta   90.00
_cell.angle_gamma   90.00
#
_symmetry.space_group_name_H-M   'P 1'
#
loop_
_entity.id
_entity.type
_entity.pdbx_description
1 polymer ?
#
loop_
_entity_poly.entity_id
_entity_poly.type
_entity_poly.pdbx_seq_one_letter_code
_entity_poly.pdbx_strand_id
1 'polypeptide(L)'
;MRPSLIGYNASTVYGSPSYYALKMFSTNYGDEILSATLSNGEGMYKSVTRDSNTGVIYIKFVNTVAGKVDLTIALNGTLEVAPNAVIEILEGAPEDTNFIDEPEKVVPRTQTLKNVTPTFKCEIPPHSIAVIKLKEM
;
A
#
# COMPACT_ATOMS: atom_id res chain seq x y z
N MET A 1 -12.03 22.96 6.15
CA MET A 1 -11.14 22.32 7.14
C MET A 1 -9.70 22.43 6.66
N ARG A 2 -8.72 22.65 7.56
CA ARG A 2 -7.30 22.48 7.24
C ARG A 2 -6.95 21.02 7.55
N PRO A 3 -6.48 20.21 6.59
CA PRO A 3 -6.16 18.82 6.86
C PRO A 3 -4.89 18.76 7.73
N SER A 4 -5.05 18.28 8.96
CA SER A 4 -3.93 17.92 9.84
C SER A 4 -3.69 16.41 9.75
N LEU A 5 -2.43 15.99 9.91
CA LEU A 5 -2.09 14.56 9.99
C LEU A 5 -2.67 13.93 11.27
N ILE A 6 -2.60 14.66 12.38
CA ILE A 6 -3.03 14.19 13.70
C ILE A 6 -4.09 15.17 14.22
N GLY A 7 -5.27 14.65 14.57
CA GLY A 7 -6.32 15.37 15.27
C GLY A 7 -6.38 14.95 16.73
N TYR A 8 -6.72 15.86 17.64
CA TYR A 8 -6.78 15.57 19.07
C TYR A 8 -7.72 16.51 19.84
N ASN A 9 -8.16 16.08 21.02
CA ASN A 9 -8.71 16.93 22.08
C ASN A 9 -7.99 16.63 23.41
N ALA A 10 -8.56 17.04 24.56
CA ALA A 10 -7.95 16.84 25.87
C ALA A 10 -7.76 15.37 26.28
N SER A 11 -8.48 14.42 25.69
CA SER A 11 -8.49 13.00 26.10
C SER A 11 -8.23 12.00 24.96
N THR A 12 -8.33 12.43 23.71
CA THR A 12 -8.35 11.55 22.54
C THR A 12 -7.48 12.10 21.42
N VAL A 13 -6.81 11.21 20.70
CA VAL A 13 -6.01 11.49 19.51
C VAL A 13 -6.43 10.54 18.39
N TYR A 14 -6.39 10.99 17.15
CA TYR A 14 -6.65 10.17 15.96
C TYR A 14 -5.75 10.59 14.79
N GLY A 15 -5.45 9.63 13.90
CA GLY A 15 -4.73 9.88 12.66
C GLY A 15 -5.69 10.13 11.51
N SER A 16 -5.42 11.09 10.63
CA SER A 16 -6.16 11.26 9.38
C SER A 16 -5.73 10.22 8.33
N PRO A 17 -6.49 10.04 7.23
CA PRO A 17 -6.06 9.18 6.13
C PRO A 17 -4.63 9.51 5.63
N SER A 18 -4.28 10.80 5.57
CA SER A 18 -2.93 11.23 5.18
C SER A 18 -1.85 10.82 6.18
N TYR A 19 -2.16 10.76 7.49
CA TYR A 19 -1.23 10.21 8.48
C TYR A 19 -0.96 8.74 8.21
N TYR A 20 -1.99 7.94 7.96
CA TYR A 20 -1.83 6.52 7.68
C TYR A 20 -1.09 6.28 6.36
N ALA A 21 -1.35 7.08 5.32
CA ALA A 21 -0.60 7.03 4.06
C ALA A 21 0.91 7.27 4.29
N LEU A 22 1.26 8.32 5.04
CA LEU A 22 2.66 8.61 5.38
C LEU A 22 3.27 7.51 6.24
N LYS A 23 2.54 7.01 7.24
CA LYS A 23 2.98 5.90 8.09
C LYS A 23 3.31 4.68 7.24
N MET A 24 2.39 4.23 6.38
CA MET A 24 2.57 3.11 5.47
C MET A 24 3.81 3.28 4.59
N PHE A 25 4.06 4.47 4.03
CA PHE A 25 5.23 4.66 3.17
C PHE A 25 6.54 4.80 3.96
N SER A 26 6.49 5.33 5.17
CA SER A 26 7.65 5.51 6.06
C SER A 26 8.12 4.22 6.74
N THR A 27 7.24 3.24 6.93
CA THR A 27 7.59 1.96 7.56
C THR A 27 7.85 0.84 6.56
N ASN A 28 7.54 1.07 5.29
CA ASN A 28 7.65 0.09 4.22
C ASN A 28 8.54 0.65 3.10
N TYR A 29 9.85 0.69 3.31
CA TYR A 29 10.80 1.23 2.34
C TYR A 29 12.05 0.36 2.26
N GLY A 30 12.64 0.33 1.07
CA GLY A 30 13.95 -0.26 0.82
C GLY A 30 15.01 0.80 0.53
N ASP A 31 16.27 0.36 0.45
CA ASP A 31 17.44 1.16 0.07
C ASP A 31 17.75 1.10 -1.43
N GLU A 32 17.22 0.12 -2.16
CA GLU A 32 17.36 -0.03 -3.60
C GLU A 32 16.04 0.28 -4.33
N ILE A 33 16.10 1.04 -5.43
CA ILE A 33 14.93 1.25 -6.30
C ILE A 33 14.95 0.20 -7.41
N LEU A 34 13.86 -0.55 -7.55
CA LEU A 34 13.70 -1.53 -8.63
C LEU A 34 12.93 -0.91 -9.80
N SER A 35 13.39 -1.18 -11.02
CA SER A 35 12.70 -0.73 -12.24
C SER A 35 11.40 -1.51 -12.42
N ALA A 36 10.29 -0.79 -12.62
CA ALA A 36 8.97 -1.38 -12.81
C ALA A 36 8.18 -0.61 -13.86
N THR A 37 7.55 -1.37 -14.77
CA THR A 37 6.63 -0.84 -15.77
C THR A 37 5.18 -1.11 -15.35
N LEU A 38 4.26 -0.26 -15.78
CA LEU A 38 2.83 -0.47 -15.61
C LEU A 38 2.18 -0.21 -16.98
N SER A 39 1.52 -1.22 -17.52
CA SER A 39 0.98 -1.22 -18.88
C SER A 39 -0.34 -0.46 -19.03
N ASN A 40 -0.98 -0.09 -17.91
CA ASN A 40 -2.17 0.78 -17.85
C ASN A 40 -1.86 1.93 -16.88
N GLY A 41 -2.39 3.14 -17.09
CA GLY A 41 -2.53 4.02 -15.93
C GLY A 41 -2.62 5.50 -16.19
N GLU A 42 -3.80 5.95 -16.62
CA GLU A 42 -4.29 7.20 -16.07
C GLU A 42 -4.82 6.91 -14.66
N GLY A 43 -4.30 7.61 -13.65
CA GLY A 43 -4.74 7.46 -12.25
C GLY A 43 -4.22 6.23 -11.49
N MET A 44 -3.27 5.47 -12.04
CA MET A 44 -2.54 4.42 -11.31
C MET A 44 -1.06 4.75 -11.20
N TYR A 45 -0.54 4.79 -9.98
CA TYR A 45 0.86 5.07 -9.69
C TYR A 45 1.51 3.91 -8.96
N LYS A 46 2.82 3.74 -9.15
CA LYS A 46 3.59 2.68 -8.51
C LYS A 46 4.98 3.13 -8.07
N SER A 47 5.51 2.48 -7.04
CA SER A 47 6.90 2.58 -6.62
C SER A 47 7.35 1.21 -6.11
N VAL A 48 8.55 0.77 -6.48
CA VAL A 48 9.10 -0.52 -6.06
C VAL A 48 10.48 -0.30 -5.46
N THR A 49 10.66 -0.73 -4.22
CA THR A 49 11.94 -0.65 -3.53
C THR A 49 12.27 -1.97 -2.86
N ARG A 50 13.55 -2.31 -2.77
CA ARG A 50 14.07 -3.50 -2.10
C ARG A 50 14.96 -3.08 -0.94
N ASP A 51 14.81 -3.74 0.19
CA ASP A 51 15.77 -3.68 1.30
C ASP A 51 16.85 -4.73 1.05
N SER A 52 18.07 -4.28 0.73
CA SER A 52 19.19 -5.12 0.35
C SER A 52 19.65 -6.06 1.47
N ASN A 53 19.45 -5.68 2.74
CA ASN A 53 19.88 -6.47 3.90
C ASN A 53 18.91 -7.60 4.19
N THR A 54 17.61 -7.34 3.99
CA THR A 54 16.56 -8.32 4.30
C THR A 54 16.04 -9.02 3.06
N GLY A 55 16.28 -8.55 1.84
CA GLY A 55 15.64 -9.08 0.64
C GLY A 55 14.12 -8.89 0.62
N VAL A 56 13.58 -7.92 1.38
CA VAL A 56 12.16 -7.58 1.32
C VAL A 56 11.94 -6.57 0.19
N ILE A 57 11.05 -6.90 -0.73
CA ILE A 57 10.54 -6.01 -1.76
C ILE A 57 9.24 -5.37 -1.29
N TYR A 58 9.19 -4.05 -1.34
CA TYR A 58 8.01 -3.23 -1.11
C TYR A 58 7.47 -2.73 -2.45
N ILE A 59 6.28 -3.19 -2.83
CA ILE A 59 5.56 -2.74 -4.02
C ILE A 59 4.42 -1.84 -3.57
N LYS A 60 4.49 -0.56 -3.89
CA LYS A 60 3.50 0.46 -3.51
C LYS A 60 2.64 0.80 -4.71
N PHE A 61 1.33 0.83 -4.51
CA PHE A 61 0.37 1.31 -5.50
C PHE A 61 -0.48 2.45 -4.93
N VAL A 62 -0.85 3.39 -5.81
CA VAL A 62 -1.89 4.38 -5.56
C VAL A 62 -2.91 4.28 -6.67
N ASN A 63 -4.15 3.98 -6.31
CA ASN A 63 -5.30 3.97 -7.21
C ASN A 63 -6.14 5.22 -6.97
N THR A 64 -6.11 6.18 -7.91
CA THR A 64 -6.92 7.40 -7.82
C THR A 64 -8.25 7.29 -8.56
N VAL A 65 -8.51 6.19 -9.27
CA VAL A 65 -9.74 6.00 -10.03
C VAL A 65 -10.85 5.42 -9.16
N ALA A 66 -12.10 5.64 -9.56
CA ALA A 66 -13.29 5.11 -8.89
C ALA A 66 -13.53 3.62 -9.16
N GLY A 67 -12.72 3.01 -10.03
CA GLY A 67 -12.78 1.59 -10.34
C GLY A 67 -11.74 0.79 -9.57
N LYS A 68 -12.08 -0.46 -9.24
CA LYS A 68 -11.09 -1.47 -8.90
C LYS A 68 -10.13 -1.69 -10.06
N VAL A 69 -8.86 -1.93 -9.76
CA VAL A 69 -7.85 -2.34 -10.74
C VAL A 69 -7.32 -3.73 -10.40
N ASP A 70 -7.56 -4.70 -11.29
CA ASP A 70 -6.95 -6.03 -11.23
C ASP A 70 -5.57 -5.98 -11.88
N LEU A 71 -4.53 -6.35 -11.12
CA LEU A 71 -3.15 -6.34 -11.56
C LEU A 71 -2.60 -7.76 -11.64
N THR A 72 -1.79 -8.00 -12.68
CA THR A 72 -0.86 -9.14 -12.71
C THR A 72 0.53 -8.58 -12.48
N ILE A 73 1.13 -8.97 -11.36
CA ILE A 73 2.51 -8.62 -11.01
C ILE A 73 3.40 -9.75 -11.52
N ALA A 74 4.39 -9.39 -12.33
CA ALA A 74 5.40 -10.31 -12.85
C ALA A 74 6.78 -9.79 -12.42
N LEU A 75 7.48 -10.58 -11.62
CA LEU A 75 8.86 -10.34 -11.22
C LEU A 75 9.76 -10.92 -12.30
N ASN A 76 10.57 -10.07 -12.93
CA ASN A 76 11.49 -10.50 -13.96
C ASN A 76 12.80 -11.02 -13.35
N GLY A 77 13.39 -12.03 -13.98
CA GLY A 77 14.64 -12.65 -13.54
C GLY A 77 14.43 -14.03 -12.90
N THR A 78 15.46 -14.52 -12.21
CA THR A 78 15.46 -15.81 -11.51
C THR A 78 15.08 -15.68 -10.03
N LEU A 79 14.28 -14.67 -9.70
CA LEU A 79 13.95 -14.34 -8.33
C LEU A 79 12.97 -15.37 -7.75
N GLU A 80 13.39 -16.09 -6.72
CA GLU A 80 12.50 -16.92 -5.92
C GLU A 80 11.90 -16.08 -4.80
N VAL A 81 10.62 -16.31 -4.50
CA VAL A 81 9.89 -15.52 -3.51
C VAL A 81 9.12 -16.41 -2.56
N ALA A 82 8.98 -15.97 -1.32
CA ALA A 82 8.22 -16.67 -0.31
C ALA A 82 6.77 -16.87 -0.80
N PRO A 83 6.14 -18.03 -0.51
CA PRO A 83 4.80 -18.36 -1.00
C PRO A 83 3.70 -17.52 -0.33
N ASN A 84 4.05 -16.73 0.68
CA ASN A 84 3.15 -15.80 1.35
C ASN A 84 3.72 -14.39 1.27
N ALA A 85 2.88 -13.43 0.90
CA ALA A 85 3.16 -12.01 0.99
C ALA A 85 2.08 -11.33 1.85
N VAL A 86 2.36 -10.12 2.28
CA VAL A 86 1.43 -9.30 3.05
C VAL A 86 1.05 -8.08 2.22
N ILE A 87 -0.24 -7.79 2.09
CA ILE A 87 -0.72 -6.54 1.50
C ILE A 87 -1.40 -5.69 2.58
N GLU A 88 -0.96 -4.45 2.70
CA GLU A 88 -1.55 -3.43 3.56
C GLU A 88 -2.29 -2.42 2.67
N ILE A 89 -3.58 -2.20 2.92
CA ILE A 89 -4.46 -1.37 2.09
C ILE A 89 -5.11 -0.30 2.95
N LEU A 90 -5.00 0.96 2.52
CA LEU A 90 -5.78 2.09 3.02
C LEU A 90 -6.76 2.50 1.93
N GLU A 91 -8.05 2.41 2.20
CA GLU A 91 -9.14 2.72 1.26
C GLU A 91 -10.29 3.44 1.97
N GLY A 92 -11.08 4.18 1.20
CA GLY A 92 -12.27 4.90 1.67
C GLY A 92 -12.94 5.66 0.53
N ALA A 93 -14.11 6.24 0.76
CA ALA A 93 -14.68 7.18 -0.20
C ALA A 93 -13.80 8.44 -0.29
N PRO A 94 -13.77 9.17 -1.43
CA PRO A 94 -12.95 10.37 -1.60
C PRO A 94 -13.13 11.44 -0.51
N GLU A 95 -14.35 11.54 0.04
CA GLU A 95 -14.74 12.46 1.11
C GLU A 95 -14.57 11.90 2.52
N ASP A 96 -14.19 10.62 2.66
CA ASP A 96 -14.03 10.02 3.98
C ASP A 96 -12.80 10.57 4.71
N THR A 97 -12.96 10.80 6.01
CA THR A 97 -11.90 11.14 6.94
C THR A 97 -12.22 10.60 8.32
N ASN A 98 -11.20 10.50 9.16
CA ASN A 98 -11.36 10.19 10.58
C ASN A 98 -11.72 11.45 11.36
N PHE A 99 -12.53 11.25 12.40
CA PHE A 99 -12.95 12.27 13.35
C PHE A 99 -12.73 11.77 14.77
N ILE A 100 -12.89 12.65 15.77
CA ILE A 100 -12.69 12.24 17.15
C ILE A 100 -13.73 11.23 17.64
N ASP A 101 -14.95 11.32 17.11
CA ASP A 101 -16.07 10.41 17.42
C ASP A 101 -16.03 9.13 16.58
N GLU A 102 -15.28 9.14 15.47
CA GLU A 102 -15.08 8.00 14.58
C GLU A 102 -13.60 7.95 14.12
N PRO A 103 -12.67 7.61 15.04
CA PRO A 103 -11.23 7.79 14.81
C PRO A 103 -10.62 6.76 13.85
N GLU A 104 -11.33 5.67 13.59
CA GLU A 104 -10.82 4.53 12.81
C GLU A 104 -11.66 4.21 11.55
N LYS A 105 -12.39 5.21 11.02
CA LYS A 105 -13.21 5.05 9.80
C LYS A 105 -12.37 4.60 8.59
N VAL A 106 -11.25 5.27 8.39
CA VAL A 106 -10.29 5.08 7.29
C VAL A 106 -8.93 4.78 7.88
N VAL A 107 -8.63 3.48 8.02
CA VAL A 107 -7.37 2.97 8.57
C VAL A 107 -6.84 1.82 7.72
N PRO A 108 -5.52 1.59 7.70
CA PRO A 108 -4.94 0.50 6.93
C PRO A 108 -5.42 -0.86 7.43
N ARG A 109 -5.74 -1.75 6.49
CA ARG A 109 -6.09 -3.15 6.75
C ARG A 109 -5.06 -4.04 6.11
N THR A 110 -4.70 -5.12 6.80
CA THR A 110 -3.70 -6.07 6.32
C THR A 110 -4.36 -7.37 5.89
N GLN A 111 -3.90 -7.94 4.78
CA GLN A 111 -4.32 -9.24 4.27
C GLN A 111 -3.09 -10.06 3.86
N THR A 112 -3.19 -11.39 3.96
CA THR A 112 -2.15 -12.31 3.48
C THR A 112 -2.48 -12.76 2.05
N LEU A 113 -1.57 -12.52 1.13
CA LEU A 113 -1.57 -13.12 -0.20
C LEU A 113 -0.90 -14.49 -0.09
N LYS A 114 -1.63 -15.56 -0.38
CA LYS A 114 -1.15 -16.95 -0.33
C LYS A 114 -0.81 -17.44 -1.73
N ASN A 115 0.04 -18.47 -1.80
CA ASN A 115 0.48 -19.11 -3.05
C ASN A 115 1.10 -18.10 -4.03
N VAL A 116 1.86 -17.14 -3.49
CA VAL A 116 2.60 -16.18 -4.29
C VAL A 116 3.68 -16.92 -5.07
N THR A 117 3.77 -16.61 -6.35
CA THR A 117 4.84 -17.08 -7.24
C THR A 117 5.49 -15.85 -7.88
N PRO A 118 6.58 -15.96 -8.67
CA PRO A 118 7.13 -14.83 -9.39
C PRO A 118 6.12 -14.09 -10.28
N THR A 119 5.04 -14.77 -10.71
CA THR A 119 3.86 -14.13 -11.29
C THR A 119 2.64 -14.36 -10.42
N PHE A 120 1.99 -13.29 -9.97
CA PHE A 120 0.79 -13.41 -9.15
C PHE A 120 -0.18 -12.27 -9.43
N LYS A 121 -1.44 -12.47 -9.06
CA LYS A 121 -2.50 -11.47 -9.22
C LYS A 121 -2.80 -10.80 -7.90
N CYS A 122 -3.14 -9.52 -7.96
CA CYS A 122 -3.70 -8.79 -6.84
C CYS A 122 -4.76 -7.80 -7.32
N GLU A 123 -5.64 -7.44 -6.40
CA GLU A 123 -6.71 -6.46 -6.61
C GLU A 123 -6.36 -5.20 -5.82
N ILE A 124 -6.42 -4.04 -6.48
CA ILE A 124 -6.25 -2.73 -5.85
C ILE A 124 -7.61 -2.03 -5.84
N PRO A 125 -8.24 -1.81 -4.66
CA PRO A 125 -9.54 -1.16 -4.56
C PRO A 125 -9.55 0.27 -5.12
N PRO A 126 -10.72 0.84 -5.44
CA PRO A 126 -10.82 2.26 -5.83
C PRO A 126 -10.33 3.19 -4.72
N HIS A 127 -9.83 4.37 -5.10
CA HIS A 127 -9.41 5.42 -4.15
C HIS A 127 -8.55 4.90 -2.99
N SER A 128 -7.52 4.12 -3.30
CA SER A 128 -6.75 3.39 -2.30
C SER A 128 -5.24 3.56 -2.45
N ILE A 129 -4.54 3.29 -1.34
CA ILE A 129 -3.10 3.07 -1.29
C ILE A 129 -2.88 1.64 -0.85
N ALA A 130 -2.04 0.90 -1.56
CA ALA A 130 -1.67 -0.46 -1.20
C ALA A 130 -0.15 -0.61 -1.13
N VAL A 131 0.32 -1.39 -0.16
CA VAL A 131 1.72 -1.80 -0.03
C VAL A 131 1.79 -3.30 0.10
N ILE A 132 2.44 -3.95 -0.86
CA ILE A 132 2.75 -5.38 -0.81
C ILE A 132 4.18 -5.54 -0.26
N LYS A 133 4.32 -6.34 0.80
CA LYS A 133 5.59 -6.80 1.36
C LYS A 133 5.83 -8.22 0.88
N LEU A 134 6.81 -8.36 0.00
CA LEU A 134 7.22 -9.62 -0.59
C LEU A 134 8.64 -9.95 -0.13
N LYS A 135 8.90 -11.20 0.21
CA LYS A 135 10.22 -11.64 0.67
C LYS A 135 10.88 -12.50 -0.39
N GLU A 136 12.08 -12.13 -0.79
CA GLU A 136 12.96 -12.96 -1.62
C GLU A 136 13.48 -14.15 -0.81
N MET A 137 13.69 -15.29 -1.50
CA MET A 137 14.31 -16.50 -0.94
C MET A 137 15.76 -16.65 -1.36
#